data_AF-A0A969XXQ2-F1
#
_entry.id   AF-A0A969XXQ2-F1
#
_cell.length_a   1.000
_cell.length_b   1.000
_cell.length_c   1.000
_cell.angle_alpha   90.00
_cell.angle_beta   90.00
_cell.angle_gamma   90.00
#
_symmetry.space_group_name_H-M   'P 1'
#
loop_
_entity.id
_entity.type
_entity.pdbx_description
1 polymer ?
#
loop_
_entity_poly.entity_id
_entity_poly.type
_entity_poly.pdbx_seq_one_letter_code
_entity_poly.pdbx_strand_id
1 'polypeptide(L)'
;MSDDGLIVLRTVRNLLAGNGPVFNAGERVEANTSTLWQYIIWLGVALTGAKLEYVAMVLALAFTVAAVGVGGLATARMYRTPTLLFVPLGGLVYLALPPARDFATSGLEWGLSLFYLAVLWLLLGNWVRATHRRHARGDAVTYWLAFWCGLSWLVRPELALYGGLTGILLLVTARNWRVGLGVLAAALPVPAGYQLFRMGYYGLITPHTAVAKSASDAQWSSG
;
A
#
# COMPACT_ATOMS: atom_id res chain seq x y z
N MET A 1 -2.22 -14.59 -14.30
CA MET A 1 -1.50 -14.81 -13.03
C MET A 1 -0.02 -14.91 -13.33
N SER A 2 0.82 -14.14 -12.65
CA SER A 2 2.29 -14.25 -12.77
C SER A 2 2.88 -15.23 -11.75
N ASP A 3 4.13 -15.66 -11.98
CA ASP A 3 4.86 -16.56 -11.09
C ASP A 3 5.06 -15.94 -9.69
N ASP A 4 5.40 -14.66 -9.62
CA ASP A 4 5.50 -13.91 -8.34
C ASP A 4 4.18 -13.89 -7.56
N GLY A 5 3.04 -13.89 -8.28
CA GLY A 5 1.72 -14.00 -7.66
C GLY A 5 1.55 -15.31 -6.91
N LEU A 6 2.10 -16.42 -7.44
CA LEU A 6 2.01 -17.75 -6.81
C LEU A 6 2.74 -17.81 -5.46
N ILE A 7 3.79 -17.00 -5.26
CA ILE A 7 4.48 -16.88 -3.98
C ILE A 7 3.53 -16.34 -2.92
N VAL A 8 2.85 -15.23 -3.22
CA VAL A 8 1.83 -14.64 -2.34
C VAL A 8 0.70 -15.64 -2.10
N LEU A 9 0.26 -16.35 -3.13
CA LEU A 9 -0.81 -17.33 -2.98
C LEU A 9 -0.42 -18.46 -2.00
N ARG A 10 0.82 -18.94 -2.07
CA ARG A 10 1.32 -19.97 -1.17
C ARG A 10 1.40 -19.48 0.28
N THR A 11 1.87 -18.26 0.53
CA THR A 11 1.91 -17.71 1.90
C THR A 11 0.51 -17.52 2.47
N VAL A 12 -0.47 -17.09 1.65
CA VAL A 12 -1.87 -17.00 2.09
C VAL A 12 -2.47 -18.38 2.36
N ARG A 13 -2.15 -19.41 1.57
CA ARG A 13 -2.61 -20.79 1.85
C ARG A 13 -2.07 -21.29 3.20
N ASN A 14 -0.79 -21.03 3.51
CA ASN A 14 -0.22 -21.36 4.82
C ASN A 14 -0.90 -20.60 5.96
N LEU A 15 -1.22 -19.32 5.74
CA LEU A 15 -1.95 -18.52 6.72
C LEU A 15 -3.36 -19.08 6.97
N LEU A 16 -4.08 -19.49 5.92
CA LEU A 16 -5.39 -20.15 6.03
C LEU A 16 -5.32 -21.52 6.72
N ALA A 17 -4.23 -22.26 6.54
CA ALA A 17 -3.99 -23.54 7.18
C ALA A 17 -3.52 -23.43 8.64
N GLY A 18 -3.35 -22.22 9.18
CA GLY A 18 -2.89 -21.99 10.56
C GLY A 18 -1.37 -22.06 10.75
N ASN A 19 -0.60 -22.25 9.68
CA ASN A 19 0.87 -22.26 9.73
C ASN A 19 1.48 -20.85 9.87
N GLY A 20 0.65 -19.81 9.68
CA GLY A 20 1.04 -18.41 9.74
C GLY A 20 1.53 -17.85 8.39
N PRO A 21 1.96 -16.57 8.37
CA PRO A 21 2.32 -15.84 7.16
C PRO A 21 3.73 -16.23 6.63
N VAL A 22 3.91 -17.49 6.27
CA VAL A 22 5.20 -18.08 5.86
C VAL A 22 5.08 -18.78 4.51
N PHE A 23 6.18 -18.91 3.77
CA PHE A 23 6.18 -19.64 2.49
C PHE A 23 6.31 -21.16 2.68
N ASN A 24 7.14 -21.59 3.63
CA ASN A 24 7.28 -22.97 4.06
C ASN A 24 6.83 -23.09 5.52
N ALA A 25 5.99 -24.08 5.82
CA ALA A 25 5.57 -24.32 7.20
C ALA A 25 6.79 -24.71 8.05
N GLY A 26 6.87 -24.13 9.26
CA GLY A 26 8.02 -24.32 10.17
C GLY A 26 9.17 -23.34 9.93
N GLU A 27 9.30 -22.77 8.73
CA GLU A 27 10.27 -21.71 8.45
C GLU A 27 9.66 -20.35 8.73
N ARG A 28 10.12 -19.67 9.78
CA ARG A 28 9.66 -18.32 10.14
C ARG A 28 10.40 -17.28 9.30
N VAL A 29 10.14 -17.29 7.99
CA VAL A 29 10.70 -16.35 7.02
C VAL A 29 9.59 -15.64 6.26
N GLU A 30 9.68 -14.31 6.18
CA GLU A 30 8.75 -13.49 5.42
C GLU A 30 9.18 -13.42 3.95
N ALA A 31 8.38 -14.01 3.07
CA ALA A 31 8.67 -14.08 1.63
C ALA A 31 8.08 -12.91 0.83
N ASN A 32 7.03 -12.25 1.35
CA ASN A 32 6.28 -11.24 0.60
C ASN A 32 6.85 -9.83 0.80
N THR A 33 6.90 -9.06 -0.29
CA THR A 33 7.25 -7.63 -0.29
C THR A 33 6.08 -6.74 0.11
N SER A 34 4.84 -7.18 -0.15
CA SER A 34 3.61 -6.47 0.17
C SER A 34 2.83 -7.18 1.27
N THR A 35 3.05 -6.73 2.51
CA THR A 35 2.35 -7.26 3.69
C THR A 35 0.83 -7.08 3.56
N LEU A 36 0.40 -5.86 3.23
CA LEU A 36 -1.02 -5.53 3.21
C LEU A 36 -1.77 -6.32 2.14
N TRP A 37 -1.14 -6.54 0.98
CA TRP A 37 -1.74 -7.33 -0.10
C TRP A 37 -2.05 -8.77 0.32
N GLN A 38 -1.10 -9.43 1.00
CA GLN A 38 -1.29 -10.79 1.52
C GLN A 38 -2.52 -10.87 2.44
N TYR A 39 -2.64 -9.95 3.40
CA TYR A 39 -3.75 -9.97 4.35
C TYR A 39 -5.09 -9.59 3.71
N ILE A 40 -5.10 -8.73 2.68
CA ILE A 40 -6.31 -8.42 1.92
C ILE A 40 -6.78 -9.66 1.14
N ILE A 41 -5.88 -10.41 0.49
CA ILE A 41 -6.24 -11.66 -0.18
C ILE A 41 -6.77 -12.68 0.83
N TRP A 42 -6.05 -12.86 1.95
CA TRP A 42 -6.49 -13.74 3.03
C TRP A 42 -7.91 -13.42 3.49
N LEU A 43 -8.19 -12.15 3.78
CA LEU A 43 -9.52 -11.69 4.19
C LEU A 43 -10.56 -11.93 3.10
N GLY A 44 -10.24 -11.63 1.84
CA GLY A 44 -11.12 -11.86 0.70
C GLY A 44 -11.51 -13.34 0.56
N VAL A 45 -10.56 -14.26 0.75
CA VAL A 45 -10.83 -15.70 0.71
C VAL A 45 -11.62 -16.14 1.92
N ALA A 46 -11.29 -15.66 3.12
CA ALA A 46 -12.02 -15.98 4.35
C ALA A 46 -13.50 -15.54 4.28
N LEU A 47 -13.80 -14.42 3.63
CA LEU A 47 -15.15 -13.89 3.47
C LEU A 47 -15.95 -14.56 2.34
N THR A 48 -15.29 -14.98 1.26
CA THR A 48 -15.98 -15.48 0.05
C THR A 48 -15.95 -17.00 -0.10
N GLY A 49 -14.97 -17.69 0.50
CA GLY A 49 -14.68 -19.10 0.26
C GLY A 49 -14.23 -19.40 -1.18
N ALA A 50 -13.98 -18.38 -2.00
CA ALA A 50 -13.60 -18.55 -3.40
C ALA A 50 -12.15 -19.01 -3.55
N LYS A 51 -11.80 -19.54 -4.74
CA LYS A 51 -10.42 -19.93 -5.02
C LYS A 51 -9.50 -18.72 -4.93
N LEU A 52 -8.34 -18.95 -4.33
CA LEU A 52 -7.37 -17.93 -3.98
C LEU A 52 -6.93 -17.10 -5.20
N GLU A 53 -6.77 -17.77 -6.34
CA GLU A 53 -6.37 -17.20 -7.62
C GLU A 53 -7.40 -16.18 -8.12
N TYR A 54 -8.69 -16.51 -8.02
CA TYR A 54 -9.77 -15.63 -8.42
C TYR A 54 -9.87 -14.41 -7.52
N VAL A 55 -9.74 -14.60 -6.20
CA VAL A 55 -9.77 -13.49 -5.24
C VAL A 55 -8.63 -12.51 -5.51
N ALA A 56 -7.39 -12.99 -5.67
CA ALA A 56 -6.25 -12.13 -5.96
C ALA A 56 -6.43 -11.35 -7.28
N MET A 57 -6.88 -12.02 -8.35
CA MET A 57 -7.11 -11.38 -9.64
C MET A 57 -8.22 -10.32 -9.59
N VAL A 58 -9.35 -10.64 -8.96
CA VAL A 58 -10.49 -9.70 -8.83
C VAL A 58 -10.11 -8.49 -7.98
N LEU A 59 -9.39 -8.70 -6.88
CA LEU A 59 -8.90 -7.59 -6.05
C LEU A 59 -7.91 -6.69 -6.81
N ALA A 60 -6.99 -7.27 -7.57
CA ALA A 60 -5.99 -6.51 -8.34
C ALA A 60 -6.67 -5.62 -9.38
N LEU A 61 -7.67 -6.18 -10.08
CA LEU A 61 -8.48 -5.44 -11.04
C LEU A 61 -9.34 -4.37 -10.34
N ALA A 62 -10.00 -4.71 -9.24
CA ALA A 62 -10.85 -3.80 -8.48
C ALA A 62 -10.06 -2.59 -7.98
N PHE A 63 -8.88 -2.79 -7.39
CA PHE A 63 -8.01 -1.70 -6.97
C PHE A 63 -7.51 -0.88 -8.15
N THR A 64 -7.19 -1.49 -9.30
CA THR A 64 -6.78 -0.75 -10.49
C THR A 64 -7.90 0.17 -11.01
N VAL A 65 -9.13 -0.34 -11.10
CA VAL A 65 -10.29 0.46 -11.51
C VAL A 65 -10.58 1.56 -10.50
N ALA A 66 -10.54 1.23 -9.21
CA ALA A 66 -10.73 2.21 -8.14
C ALA A 66 -9.64 3.30 -8.17
N ALA A 67 -8.39 2.95 -8.48
CA ALA A 67 -7.29 3.90 -8.61
C ALA A 67 -7.57 4.94 -9.70
N VAL A 68 -8.01 4.49 -10.88
CA VAL A 68 -8.37 5.38 -12.00
C VAL A 68 -9.55 6.27 -11.62
N GLY A 69 -10.59 5.72 -10.99
CA GLY A 69 -11.76 6.48 -10.55
C GLY A 69 -11.43 7.54 -9.49
N VAL A 70 -10.69 7.15 -8.44
CA VAL A 70 -10.27 8.04 -7.36
C VAL A 70 -9.29 9.10 -7.85
N GLY A 71 -8.29 8.70 -8.64
CA GLY A 71 -7.31 9.62 -9.21
C GLY A 71 -7.97 10.64 -10.14
N GLY A 72 -8.91 10.18 -10.98
CA GLY A 72 -9.73 11.06 -11.80
C GLY A 72 -10.54 12.05 -10.97
N LEU A 73 -11.27 11.56 -9.97
CA LEU A 73 -12.07 12.40 -9.07
C LEU A 73 -11.22 13.43 -8.31
N ALA A 74 -10.05 13.03 -7.82
CA ALA A 74 -9.11 13.90 -7.10
C ALA A 74 -8.63 15.05 -7.99
N THR A 75 -8.19 14.74 -9.21
CA THR A 75 -7.75 15.72 -10.20
C THR A 75 -8.91 16.62 -10.63
N ALA A 76 -10.08 16.06 -10.90
CA ALA A 76 -11.28 16.83 -11.23
C ALA A 76 -11.62 17.84 -10.13
N ARG A 77 -11.50 17.47 -8.85
CA ARG A 77 -11.74 18.39 -7.73
C ARG A 77 -10.72 19.52 -7.62
N MET A 78 -9.52 19.37 -8.17
CA MET A 78 -8.49 20.42 -8.16
C MET A 78 -8.67 21.41 -9.32
N TYR A 79 -9.00 20.91 -10.50
CA TYR A 79 -9.09 21.73 -11.72
C TYR A 79 -10.52 22.12 -12.11
N ARG A 80 -11.51 21.82 -11.26
CA ARG A 80 -12.94 21.98 -11.58
C ARG A 80 -13.27 23.40 -12.03
N THR A 81 -13.58 23.52 -13.32
CA THR A 81 -14.22 24.67 -13.95
C THR A 81 -15.58 24.20 -14.47
N PRO A 82 -16.68 24.92 -14.24
CA PRO A 82 -18.03 24.45 -14.57
C PRO A 82 -18.26 24.21 -16.08
N THR A 83 -17.35 24.68 -16.93
CA THR A 83 -17.45 24.65 -18.40
C THR A 83 -16.65 23.53 -19.06
N LEU A 84 -15.84 22.76 -18.33
CA LEU A 84 -14.95 21.74 -18.90
C LEU A 84 -15.36 20.32 -18.49
N LEU A 85 -15.51 19.45 -19.50
CA LEU A 85 -15.69 18.01 -19.29
C LEU A 85 -14.38 17.41 -18.77
N PHE A 86 -14.42 16.81 -17.59
CA PHE A 86 -13.27 16.07 -17.07
C PHE A 86 -13.21 14.68 -17.71
N VAL A 87 -12.16 14.45 -18.51
CA VAL A 87 -11.83 13.14 -19.07
C VAL A 87 -10.53 12.67 -18.43
N PRO A 88 -10.49 11.49 -17.75
CA PRO A 88 -9.27 10.95 -17.16
C PRO A 88 -8.35 10.36 -18.23
N LEU A 89 -7.94 11.17 -19.22
CA LEU A 89 -7.20 10.72 -20.41
C LEU A 89 -5.92 9.97 -20.02
N GLY A 90 -5.19 10.45 -19.01
CA GLY A 90 -4.00 9.75 -18.51
C GLY A 90 -4.31 8.34 -17.97
N GLY A 91 -5.45 8.16 -17.29
CA GLY A 91 -5.90 6.84 -16.83
C GLY A 91 -6.29 5.93 -18.00
N LEU A 92 -6.97 6.47 -19.01
CA LEU A 92 -7.32 5.73 -20.22
C LEU A 92 -6.08 5.31 -21.03
N VAL A 93 -5.10 6.22 -21.17
CA VAL A 93 -3.80 5.93 -21.80
C VAL A 93 -3.06 4.85 -21.02
N TYR A 94 -3.01 4.95 -19.68
CA TYR A 94 -2.41 3.91 -18.86
C TYR A 94 -3.07 2.55 -19.10
N LEU A 95 -4.41 2.45 -19.07
CA LEU A 95 -5.13 1.20 -19.35
C LEU A 95 -4.97 0.69 -20.79
N ALA A 96 -4.58 1.55 -21.73
CA ALA A 96 -4.27 1.15 -23.09
C ALA A 96 -2.91 0.45 -23.22
N LEU A 97 -1.98 0.68 -22.29
CA LEU A 97 -0.65 0.08 -22.30
C LEU A 97 -0.75 -1.43 -22.01
N PRO A 98 -0.16 -2.31 -22.85
CA PRO A 98 -0.12 -3.75 -22.57
C PRO A 98 0.42 -4.09 -21.17
N PRO A 99 1.54 -3.50 -20.70
CA PRO A 99 2.04 -3.76 -19.35
C PRO A 99 1.02 -3.44 -18.25
N ALA A 100 0.22 -2.39 -18.39
CA ALA A 100 -0.79 -2.04 -17.41
C ALA A 100 -1.88 -3.11 -17.29
N ARG A 101 -2.28 -3.71 -18.40
CA ARG A 101 -3.26 -4.81 -18.45
C ARG A 101 -2.68 -6.09 -17.87
N ASP A 102 -1.42 -6.37 -18.17
CA ASP A 102 -0.70 -7.54 -17.65
C ASP A 102 -0.57 -7.47 -16.13
N PHE A 103 -0.15 -6.31 -15.58
CA PHE A 103 -0.08 -6.13 -14.13
C PHE A 103 -1.45 -6.06 -13.44
N ALA A 104 -2.49 -5.56 -14.11
CA ALA A 104 -3.85 -5.56 -13.55
C ALA A 104 -4.45 -6.97 -13.43
N THR A 105 -3.98 -7.92 -14.26
CA THR A 105 -4.46 -9.31 -14.31
C THR A 105 -3.46 -10.33 -13.76
N SER A 106 -2.31 -9.87 -13.26
CA SER A 106 -1.25 -10.73 -12.73
C SER A 106 -1.56 -11.31 -11.35
N GLY A 107 -2.48 -10.68 -10.58
CA GLY A 107 -2.76 -11.03 -9.18
C GLY A 107 -1.75 -10.44 -8.19
N LEU A 108 -0.92 -9.51 -8.64
CA LEU A 108 0.07 -8.79 -7.83
C LEU A 108 -0.53 -7.54 -7.17
N GLU A 109 0.22 -6.97 -6.22
CA GLU A 109 -0.13 -5.79 -5.43
C GLU A 109 -0.15 -4.47 -6.23
N TRP A 110 0.15 -4.50 -7.53
CA TRP A 110 0.30 -3.28 -8.33
C TRP A 110 -0.98 -2.45 -8.38
N GLY A 111 -2.14 -3.09 -8.51
CA GLY A 111 -3.43 -2.41 -8.42
C GLY A 111 -3.62 -1.69 -7.09
N LEU A 112 -3.26 -2.35 -5.97
CA LEU A 112 -3.28 -1.75 -4.63
C LEU A 112 -2.32 -0.55 -4.52
N SER A 113 -1.16 -0.62 -5.18
CA SER A 113 -0.16 0.47 -5.17
C SER A 113 -0.65 1.71 -5.91
N LEU A 114 -1.29 1.52 -7.07
CA LEU A 114 -1.92 2.62 -7.80
C LEU A 114 -3.07 3.22 -6.99
N PHE A 115 -3.88 2.38 -6.37
CA PHE A 115 -4.98 2.83 -5.51
C PHE A 115 -4.46 3.64 -4.32
N TYR A 116 -3.38 3.18 -3.69
CA TYR A 116 -2.71 3.89 -2.61
C TYR A 116 -2.33 5.32 -3.01
N LEU A 117 -1.66 5.48 -4.15
CA LEU A 117 -1.23 6.78 -4.66
C LEU A 117 -2.42 7.67 -5.05
N ALA A 118 -3.46 7.10 -5.65
CA ALA A 118 -4.67 7.83 -6.02
C ALA A 118 -5.40 8.39 -4.79
N VAL A 119 -5.51 7.60 -3.72
CA VAL A 119 -6.09 8.04 -2.45
C VAL A 119 -5.20 9.07 -1.76
N LEU A 120 -3.87 8.87 -1.77
CA LEU A 120 -2.90 9.84 -1.24
C LEU A 120 -3.07 11.20 -1.92
N TRP A 121 -3.19 11.21 -3.25
CA TRP A 121 -3.46 12.41 -4.04
C TRP A 121 -4.77 13.10 -3.66
N LEU A 122 -5.85 12.32 -3.51
CA LEU A 122 -7.14 12.85 -3.07
C LEU A 122 -7.05 13.50 -1.68
N LEU A 123 -6.41 12.83 -0.73
CA LEU A 123 -6.28 13.28 0.65
C LEU A 123 -5.38 14.51 0.75
N LEU A 124 -4.28 14.58 -0.01
CA LEU A 124 -3.45 15.77 -0.14
C LEU A 124 -4.26 16.97 -0.68
N GLY A 125 -5.03 16.77 -1.75
CA GLY A 125 -5.88 17.84 -2.28
C GLY A 125 -6.96 18.30 -1.31
N ASN A 126 -7.51 17.39 -0.50
CA ASN A 126 -8.45 17.75 0.57
C ASN A 126 -7.76 18.52 1.70
N TRP A 127 -6.56 18.10 2.09
CA TRP A 127 -5.75 18.74 3.12
C TRP A 127 -5.41 20.17 2.73
N VAL A 128 -4.87 20.41 1.52
CA VAL A 128 -4.56 21.77 1.02
C VAL A 128 -5.79 22.69 1.08
N ARG A 129 -6.94 22.22 0.60
CA ARG A 129 -8.19 22.99 0.63
C ARG A 129 -8.67 23.28 2.06
N ALA A 130 -8.54 22.32 2.97
CA ALA A 130 -8.95 22.49 4.37
C ALA A 130 -8.06 23.52 5.09
N THR A 131 -6.75 23.51 4.81
CA THR A 131 -5.79 24.47 5.35
C THR A 131 -6.09 25.90 4.90
N HIS A 132 -6.40 26.10 3.60
CA HIS A 132 -6.74 27.43 3.08
C HIS A 132 -8.05 28.00 3.64
N ARG A 133 -9.05 27.15 3.92
CA ARG A 133 -10.39 27.60 4.33
C ARG A 133 -10.57 27.76 5.85
N ARG A 134 -9.51 27.62 6.67
CA ARG A 134 -9.54 27.66 8.15
C ARG A 134 -10.74 26.91 8.76
N HIS A 135 -11.05 25.72 8.25
CA HIS A 135 -12.20 24.93 8.72
C HIS A 135 -11.85 24.11 9.96
N ALA A 136 -12.79 23.99 10.91
CA ALA A 136 -12.68 23.12 12.09
C ALA A 136 -12.45 21.62 11.76
N ARG A 137 -12.72 21.20 10.51
CA ARG A 137 -12.44 19.84 10.00
C ARG A 137 -10.99 19.62 9.54
N GLY A 138 -10.12 20.63 9.61
CA GLY A 138 -8.73 20.55 9.14
C GLY A 138 -7.89 19.47 9.82
N ASP A 139 -8.07 19.30 11.14
CA ASP A 139 -7.30 18.32 11.91
C ASP A 139 -7.72 16.87 11.56
N ALA A 140 -9.01 16.63 11.35
CA ALA A 140 -9.50 15.30 10.95
C ALA A 140 -8.94 14.86 9.59
N VAL A 141 -8.92 15.75 8.60
CA VAL A 141 -8.31 15.46 7.29
C VAL A 141 -6.82 15.20 7.42
N THR A 142 -6.14 15.96 8.28
CA THR A 142 -4.71 15.78 8.58
C THR A 142 -4.42 14.40 9.17
N TYR A 143 -5.22 13.95 10.15
CA TYR A 143 -5.03 12.64 10.77
C TYR A 143 -5.38 11.48 9.83
N TRP A 144 -6.40 11.62 8.98
CA TRP A 144 -6.68 10.62 7.94
C TRP A 144 -5.55 10.51 6.92
N LEU A 145 -5.00 11.65 6.48
CA LEU A 145 -3.83 11.66 5.61
C LEU A 145 -2.61 11.04 6.29
N ALA A 146 -2.35 11.36 7.55
CA ALA A 146 -1.26 10.78 8.34
C ALA A 146 -1.39 9.25 8.48
N PHE A 147 -2.60 8.76 8.80
CA PHE A 147 -2.88 7.33 8.83
C PHE A 147 -2.59 6.66 7.49
N TRP A 148 -3.05 7.25 6.39
CA TRP A 148 -2.78 6.74 5.04
C TRP A 148 -1.28 6.77 4.71
N CYS A 149 -0.53 7.79 5.15
CA CYS A 149 0.92 7.83 5.02
C CYS A 149 1.60 6.64 5.73
N GLY A 150 1.14 6.29 6.93
CA GLY A 150 1.64 5.15 7.70
C GLY A 150 1.49 3.79 7.01
N LEU A 151 0.43 3.62 6.20
CA LEU A 151 0.18 2.38 5.47
C LEU A 151 1.14 2.17 4.27
N SER A 152 1.84 3.21 3.83
CA SER A 152 2.68 3.18 2.62
C SER A 152 3.61 1.96 2.54
N TRP A 153 4.43 1.75 3.58
CA TRP A 153 5.43 0.69 3.60
C TRP A 153 4.81 -0.72 3.65
N LEU A 154 3.60 -0.85 4.23
CA LEU A 154 2.88 -2.13 4.27
C LEU A 154 2.30 -2.47 2.90
N VAL A 155 2.00 -1.47 2.08
CA VAL A 155 1.61 -1.68 0.69
C VAL A 155 2.84 -2.11 -0.10
N ARG A 156 3.88 -1.27 -0.17
CA ARG A 156 5.17 -1.64 -0.79
C ARG A 156 6.31 -0.79 -0.20
N PRO A 157 7.55 -1.31 -0.12
CA PRO A 157 8.69 -0.57 0.43
C PRO A 157 8.94 0.78 -0.23
N GLU A 158 8.86 0.87 -1.55
CA GLU A 158 9.09 2.09 -2.31
C GLU A 158 8.02 3.17 -2.08
N LEU A 159 6.81 2.77 -1.68
CA LEU A 159 5.75 3.72 -1.36
C LEU A 159 6.02 4.45 -0.04
N ALA A 160 6.89 3.89 0.81
CA ALA A 160 7.37 4.56 2.02
C ALA A 160 8.02 5.90 1.73
N LEU A 161 8.60 6.09 0.53
CA LEU A 161 9.12 7.39 0.11
C LEU A 161 8.00 8.44 0.03
N TYR A 162 6.88 8.12 -0.63
CA TYR A 162 5.76 9.03 -0.83
C TYR A 162 4.99 9.28 0.47
N GLY A 163 4.70 8.22 1.23
CA GLY A 163 4.05 8.33 2.52
C GLY A 163 4.92 9.04 3.56
N GLY A 164 6.21 8.71 3.62
CA GLY A 164 7.19 9.31 4.52
C GLY A 164 7.40 10.80 4.24
N LEU A 165 7.60 11.18 2.99
CA LEU A 165 7.73 12.59 2.61
C LEU A 165 6.49 13.40 2.98
N THR A 166 5.29 12.84 2.72
CA THR A 166 4.03 13.48 3.09
C THR A 166 3.87 13.56 4.62
N GLY A 167 4.23 12.52 5.36
CA GLY A 167 4.22 12.52 6.82
C GLY A 167 5.17 13.56 7.41
N ILE A 168 6.38 13.69 6.87
CA ILE A 168 7.34 14.74 7.26
C ILE A 168 6.75 16.12 6.99
N LEU A 169 6.14 16.33 5.82
CA LEU A 169 5.47 17.59 5.50
C LEU A 169 4.39 17.93 6.54
N LEU A 170 3.57 16.96 6.94
CA LEU A 170 2.54 17.16 7.97
C LEU A 170 3.12 17.52 9.35
N LEU A 171 4.26 16.94 9.72
CA LEU A 171 4.94 17.23 10.98
C LEU A 171 5.57 18.63 10.97
N VAL A 172 6.26 18.99 9.87
CA VAL A 172 6.92 20.29 9.72
C VAL A 172 5.90 21.43 9.64
N THR A 173 4.74 21.17 9.04
CA THR A 173 3.67 22.16 8.91
C THR A 173 2.64 22.08 10.04
N ALA A 174 2.88 21.25 11.06
CA ALA A 174 1.97 21.12 12.20
C ALA A 174 1.83 22.44 12.95
N ARG A 175 0.59 22.88 13.16
CA ARG A 175 0.29 24.17 13.81
C ARG A 175 0.83 24.27 15.23
N ASN A 176 0.88 23.14 15.94
CA ASN A 176 1.41 23.02 17.29
C ASN A 176 1.85 21.57 17.56
N TRP A 177 2.61 21.36 18.64
CA TRP A 177 3.12 20.05 19.02
C TRP A 177 2.02 19.00 19.24
N ARG A 178 0.81 19.41 19.69
CA ARG A 178 -0.30 18.48 19.91
C ARG A 178 -0.80 17.87 18.60
N VAL A 179 -0.92 18.69 17.54
CA VAL A 179 -1.25 18.21 16.19
C VAL A 179 -0.13 17.32 15.65
N GLY A 180 1.14 17.69 15.88
CA GLY A 180 2.28 16.85 15.52
C GLY A 180 2.24 15.47 16.18
N LEU A 181 1.93 15.40 17.48
CA LEU A 181 1.70 14.13 18.17
C LEU A 181 0.49 13.37 17.61
N GLY A 182 -0.59 14.06 17.26
CA GLY A 182 -1.75 13.46 16.60
C GLY A 182 -1.41 12.83 15.25
N VAL A 183 -0.53 13.47 14.46
CA VAL A 183 0.00 12.92 13.20
C VAL A 183 0.78 11.64 13.46
N LEU A 184 1.71 11.64 14.44
CA LEU A 184 2.46 10.43 14.81
C LEU A 184 1.53 9.32 15.33
N ALA A 185 0.57 9.67 16.18
CA ALA A 185 -0.42 8.74 16.73
C ALA A 185 -1.35 8.15 15.67
N ALA A 186 -1.59 8.86 14.56
CA ALA A 186 -2.35 8.33 13.43
C ALA A 186 -1.49 7.47 12.49
N ALA A 187 -0.26 7.89 12.21
CA ALA A 187 0.60 7.27 11.22
C ALA A 187 1.31 6.00 11.72
N LEU A 188 1.75 5.97 12.98
CA LEU A 188 2.67 4.93 13.46
C LEU A 188 2.04 3.64 13.99
N PRO A 189 0.86 3.61 14.65
CA PRO A 189 0.41 2.41 15.36
C PRO A 189 0.31 1.15 14.49
N VAL A 190 -0.22 1.28 13.27
CA VAL A 190 -0.38 0.13 12.35
C VAL A 190 0.97 -0.39 11.84
N PRO A 191 1.84 0.43 11.22
CA PRO A 191 3.14 -0.06 10.76
C PRO A 191 4.06 -0.48 11.91
N ALA A 192 4.04 0.21 13.05
CA ALA A 192 4.82 -0.18 14.23
C ALA A 192 4.31 -1.48 14.85
N GLY A 193 2.98 -1.64 14.96
CA GLY A 193 2.36 -2.88 15.43
C GLY A 193 2.73 -4.07 14.55
N TYR A 194 2.69 -3.89 13.23
CA TYR A 194 3.17 -4.93 12.30
C TYR A 194 4.67 -5.17 12.45
N GLN A 195 5.48 -4.14 12.62
CA GLN A 195 6.92 -4.31 12.80
C GLN A 195 7.24 -5.07 14.10
N LEU A 196 6.55 -4.79 15.20
CA LEU A 196 6.70 -5.54 16.46
C LEU A 196 6.28 -7.00 16.28
N PHE A 197 5.16 -7.25 15.60
CA PHE A 197 4.75 -8.60 15.22
C PHE A 197 5.84 -9.29 14.39
N ARG A 198 6.36 -8.61 13.38
CA ARG A 198 7.41 -9.12 12.48
C ARG A 198 8.66 -9.51 13.26
N MET A 199 9.12 -8.65 14.16
CA MET A 199 10.29 -8.89 15.00
C MET A 199 10.09 -10.11 15.92
N GLY A 200 8.93 -10.20 16.58
CA GLY A 200 8.63 -11.30 17.50
C GLY A 200 8.33 -12.63 16.79
N TYR A 201 7.68 -12.58 15.63
CA TYR A 201 7.25 -13.77 14.90
C TYR A 201 8.37 -14.36 14.04
N TYR A 202 9.11 -13.52 13.30
CA TYR A 202 10.18 -13.97 12.39
C TYR A 202 11.58 -13.97 13.05
N GLY A 203 11.74 -13.36 14.23
CA GLY A 203 13.02 -13.35 14.94
C GLY A 203 14.09 -12.44 14.32
N LEU A 204 13.71 -11.52 13.42
CA LEU A 204 14.62 -10.54 12.81
C LEU A 204 14.13 -9.11 13.00
N ILE A 205 15.08 -8.22 13.29
CA ILE A 205 14.84 -6.77 13.44
C ILE A 205 14.56 -6.11 12.08
N THR A 206 15.08 -6.69 10.98
CA THR A 206 14.99 -6.17 9.61
C THR A 206 14.31 -7.17 8.65
N PRO A 207 13.76 -6.69 7.52
CA PRO A 207 13.23 -7.57 6.46
C PRO A 207 14.27 -8.60 5.99
N HIS A 208 13.90 -9.88 5.88
CA HIS A 208 14.75 -10.91 5.26
C HIS A 208 15.18 -10.54 3.83
N THR A 209 14.39 -9.75 3.10
CA THR A 209 14.72 -9.25 1.76
C THR A 209 15.87 -8.25 1.73
N ALA A 210 16.16 -7.58 2.84
CA ALA A 210 17.34 -6.72 2.96
C ALA A 210 18.62 -7.56 3.17
N VAL A 211 18.51 -8.69 3.87
CA VAL A 211 19.62 -9.61 4.16
C VAL A 211 19.94 -10.50 2.95
N ALA A 212 18.94 -10.89 2.15
CA ALA A 212 19.15 -11.69 0.94
C ALA A 212 19.75 -10.88 -0.23
N LYS A 213 19.72 -9.53 -0.18
CA LYS A 213 20.29 -8.64 -1.21
C LYS A 213 21.55 -7.88 -0.79
N SER A 214 22.07 -8.11 0.42
CA SER A 214 23.46 -7.77 0.74
C SER A 214 24.40 -8.81 0.12
N ALA A 215 24.46 -8.85 -1.22
CA ALA A 215 25.48 -9.56 -1.98
C ALA A 215 26.79 -8.74 -2.04
N SER A 216 27.23 -8.22 -0.89
CA SER A 216 28.59 -7.69 -0.73
C SER A 216 29.57 -8.77 -0.29
N ASP A 217 29.08 -9.93 0.18
CA ASP A 217 29.90 -11.11 0.42
C ASP A 217 29.66 -12.13 -0.70
N ALA A 218 30.33 -11.91 -1.83
CA ALA A 218 30.47 -12.97 -2.81
C ALA A 218 31.41 -14.03 -2.22
N GLN A 219 30.85 -15.14 -1.74
CA GLN A 219 31.59 -16.33 -1.34
C GLN A 219 32.08 -17.08 -2.59
N TRP A 220 33.11 -16.54 -3.25
CA TRP A 220 33.79 -17.19 -4.38
C TRP A 220 34.61 -18.42 -3.96
N SER A 221 34.68 -18.75 -2.67
CA SER A 221 35.49 -19.85 -2.15
C SER A 221 34.73 -21.16 -1.97
N SER A 222 33.46 -21.25 -2.35
CA SER A 222 32.65 -22.46 -2.22
C SER A 222 31.92 -22.89 -3.51
N GLY A 223 32.49 -22.60 -4.67
CA GLY A 223 32.05 -23.15 -5.97
C GLY A 223 32.70 -22.48 -7.16
#